data_AF-A0A7Y0WTX9-F1
#
_entry.id   AF-A0A7Y0WTX9-F1
#
_cell.length_a   1.000
_cell.length_b   1.000
_cell.length_c   1.000
_cell.angle_alpha   90.00
_cell.angle_beta   90.00
_cell.angle_gamma   90.00
#
_symmetry.space_group_name_H-M   'P 1'
#
loop_
_entity.id
_entity.type
_entity.pdbx_description
1 polymer ?
#
loop_
_entity_poly.entity_id
_entity_poly.type
_entity_poly.pdbx_seq_one_letter_code
_entity_poly.pdbx_strand_id
1 'polypeptide(L)'
;MINNTLGLGIQGIQNGIQGMENAARQIARGGADGPRGTAEGAGGLLEPVIDLKLYERSVEASAQVVKTADETLGTLLDIKA
;
A
#
# COMPACT_ATOMS: atom_id res chain seq x y z
N MET A 1 -4.92 8.90 22.33
CA MET A 1 -5.07 9.17 20.88
C MET A 1 -4.02 8.45 20.03
N ILE A 2 -2.76 8.31 20.48
CA ILE A 2 -1.68 7.65 19.72
C ILE A 2 -1.91 6.15 19.46
N ASN A 3 -2.49 5.42 20.43
CA ASN A 3 -2.88 4.00 20.20
C ASN A 3 -3.86 3.83 19.03
N ASN A 4 -4.73 4.81 18.80
CA ASN A 4 -5.69 4.77 17.71
C ASN A 4 -5.02 5.08 16.36
N THR A 5 -4.09 6.03 16.33
CA THR A 5 -3.35 6.38 15.09
C THR A 5 -2.36 5.31 14.67
N LEU A 6 -1.71 4.64 15.64
CA LEU A 6 -0.86 3.47 15.36
C LEU A 6 -1.67 2.31 14.78
N GLY A 7 -2.84 2.03 15.36
CA GLY A 7 -3.77 1.02 14.86
C GLY A 7 -4.25 1.33 13.44
N LEU A 8 -4.60 2.59 13.16
CA LEU A 8 -5.00 3.04 11.82
C LEU A 8 -3.86 2.95 10.80
N GLY A 9 -2.63 3.28 11.19
CA GLY A 9 -1.45 3.13 10.33
C GLY A 9 -1.17 1.67 9.99
N ILE A 10 -1.20 0.77 10.98
CA ILE A 10 -1.02 -0.67 10.73
C ILE A 10 -2.14 -1.23 9.86
N GLN A 11 -3.39 -0.83 10.11
CA GLN A 11 -4.54 -1.25 9.29
C GLN A 11 -4.44 -0.74 7.86
N GLY A 12 -3.98 0.50 7.65
CA GLY A 12 -3.72 1.07 6.33
C GLY A 12 -2.63 0.30 5.57
N ILE A 13 -1.55 -0.10 6.26
CA ILE A 13 -0.50 -0.96 5.70
C ILE A 13 -1.09 -2.31 5.27
N GLN A 14 -1.87 -2.96 6.12
CA GLN A 14 -2.48 -4.27 5.81
C GLN A 14 -3.41 -4.21 4.60
N ASN A 15 -4.28 -3.18 4.56
CA ASN A 15 -5.19 -2.95 3.43
C ASN A 15 -4.43 -2.67 2.13
N GLY A 16 -3.38 -1.84 2.19
CA GLY A 16 -2.55 -1.51 1.03
C GLY A 16 -1.78 -2.72 0.50
N ILE A 17 -1.24 -3.57 1.37
CA ILE A 17 -0.57 -4.82 0.97
C ILE A 17 -1.55 -5.75 0.24
N GLN A 18 -2.76 -5.94 0.78
CA GLN A 18 -3.76 -6.79 0.14
C GLN A 18 -4.20 -6.23 -1.23
N GLY A 19 -4.34 -4.91 -1.35
CA GLY A 19 -4.57 -4.23 -2.63
C GLY A 19 -3.42 -4.44 -3.63
N MET A 20 -2.17 -4.31 -3.18
CA MET A 20 -1.00 -4.58 -4.02
C MET A 20 -0.93 -6.03 -4.50
N GLU A 21 -1.24 -7.01 -3.65
CA GLU A 21 -1.28 -8.43 -4.05
C GLU A 21 -2.33 -8.69 -5.14
N ASN A 22 -3.49 -8.03 -5.06
CA ASN A 22 -4.53 -8.11 -6.08
C ASN A 22 -4.06 -7.49 -7.40
N ALA A 23 -3.49 -6.29 -7.36
CA ALA A 23 -2.96 -5.59 -8.52
C ALA A 23 -1.81 -6.38 -9.18
N ALA A 24 -0.87 -6.90 -8.39
CA ALA A 24 0.23 -7.72 -8.88
C ALA A 24 -0.24 -9.00 -9.57
N ARG A 25 -1.27 -9.67 -9.02
CA ARG A 25 -1.89 -10.85 -9.66
C ARG A 25 -2.53 -10.52 -11.01
N GLN A 26 -3.19 -9.36 -11.12
CA GLN A 26 -3.78 -8.91 -12.38
C GLN A 26 -2.71 -8.58 -13.42
N ILE A 27 -1.62 -7.92 -13.03
CA ILE A 27 -0.47 -7.66 -13.90
C ILE A 27 0.15 -8.97 -14.39
N ALA A 28 0.38 -9.93 -13.48
CA ALA A 28 0.97 -11.22 -13.81
C ALA A 28 0.11 -12.02 -14.79
N ARG A 29 -1.22 -11.98 -14.63
CA ARG A 29 -2.17 -12.63 -15.56
C ARG A 29 -2.24 -11.93 -16.91
N GLY A 30 -2.40 -10.60 -16.92
CA GLY A 30 -2.43 -9.82 -18.16
C GLY A 30 -1.11 -9.86 -18.94
N GLY A 31 0.01 -10.09 -18.25
CA GLY A 31 1.31 -10.36 -18.88
C GLY A 31 1.44 -11.78 -19.45
N ALA A 32 0.75 -12.76 -18.87
CA ALA A 32 0.77 -14.16 -19.31
C ALA A 32 -0.15 -14.44 -20.52
N ASP A 33 -1.27 -13.71 -20.64
CA ASP A 33 -2.26 -13.93 -21.71
C ASP A 33 -1.82 -13.42 -23.09
N GLY A 34 -0.80 -12.54 -23.16
CA GLY A 34 -0.11 -12.14 -24.39
C GLY A 34 -1.03 -11.58 -25.51
N PRO A 35 -0.48 -11.22 -26.69
CA PRO A 35 -1.23 -10.57 -27.76
C PRO A 35 -2.29 -11.44 -28.47
N ARG A 36 -2.54 -12.66 -27.99
CA ARG A 36 -3.39 -13.67 -28.66
C ARG A 36 -4.63 -14.07 -27.85
N GLY A 37 -4.74 -13.69 -26.58
CA GLY A 37 -6.01 -13.69 -25.84
C GLY A 37 -6.70 -12.36 -26.09
N THR A 38 -7.93 -12.38 -26.58
CA THR A 38 -8.85 -11.25 -26.79
C THR A 38 -8.32 -9.91 -26.27
N ALA A 39 -7.56 -9.22 -27.14
CA ALA A 39 -6.95 -7.95 -26.82
C ALA A 39 -8.03 -6.86 -26.77
N GLU A 40 -8.72 -6.75 -25.65
CA GLU A 40 -9.28 -5.47 -25.19
C GLU A 40 -8.12 -4.59 -24.69
N GLY A 41 -7.25 -4.20 -25.62
CA GLY A 41 -6.36 -3.04 -25.55
C GLY A 41 -5.24 -3.05 -24.51
N ALA A 42 -4.19 -2.28 -24.81
CA ALA A 42 -3.13 -1.90 -23.87
C ALA A 42 -3.63 -1.25 -22.55
N GLY A 43 -4.95 -1.08 -22.35
CA GLY A 43 -5.59 -0.60 -21.12
C GLY A 43 -5.69 -1.66 -20.02
N GLY A 44 -5.70 -2.96 -20.32
CA GLY A 44 -5.88 -4.02 -19.31
C GLY A 44 -4.73 -4.16 -18.30
N LEU A 45 -3.52 -3.68 -18.65
CA LEU A 45 -2.37 -3.64 -17.73
C LEU A 45 -2.15 -2.26 -17.10
N LEU A 46 -2.67 -1.20 -17.70
CA LEU A 46 -2.46 0.17 -17.21
C LEU A 46 -3.17 0.37 -15.85
N GLU A 47 -4.43 -0.05 -15.77
CA GLU A 47 -5.25 0.06 -14.56
C GLU A 47 -4.63 -0.68 -13.35
N PRO A 48 -4.26 -1.97 -13.44
CA PRO A 48 -3.65 -2.65 -12.31
C PRO A 48 -2.24 -2.13 -11.98
N VAL A 49 -1.50 -1.53 -12.93
CA VAL A 49 -0.22 -0.84 -12.63
C VAL A 49 -0.46 0.46 -11.85
N ILE A 50 -1.47 1.24 -12.22
CA ILE A 50 -1.85 2.46 -11.50
C ILE A 50 -2.34 2.10 -10.09
N ASP A 51 -3.19 1.07 -9.97
CA ASP A 51 -3.67 0.58 -8.68
C ASP A 51 -2.52 0.12 -7.79
N LEU A 52 -1.54 -0.61 -8.35
CA LEU A 52 -0.35 -1.03 -7.61
C LEU A 52 0.39 0.18 -7.03
N LYS A 53 0.58 1.24 -7.82
CA LYS A 53 1.21 2.49 -7.38
C LYS A 53 0.37 3.25 -6.35
N LEU A 54 -0.95 3.24 -6.48
CA LEU A 54 -1.85 3.86 -5.53
C LEU A 54 -1.76 3.17 -4.16
N TYR A 55 -1.80 1.84 -4.14
CA TYR A 55 -1.65 1.07 -2.90
C TYR A 55 -0.25 1.20 -2.29
N GLU A 56 0.81 1.23 -3.11
CA GLU A 56 2.18 1.52 -2.64
C GLU A 56 2.23 2.85 -1.88
N ARG A 57 1.67 3.93 -2.46
CA ARG A 57 1.60 5.25 -1.78
C ARG A 57 0.74 5.22 -0.51
N SER A 58 -0.34 4.45 -0.51
CA SER A 58 -1.19 4.27 0.68
C SER A 58 -0.43 3.59 1.83
N VAL A 59 0.37 2.57 1.51
CA VAL A 59 1.25 1.90 2.50
C VAL A 59 2.32 2.86 3.00
N GLU A 60 2.99 3.59 2.12
CA GLU A 60 4.01 4.58 2.51
C GLU A 60 3.45 5.65 3.45
N ALA A 61 2.28 6.21 3.13
CA ALA A 61 1.61 7.19 3.97
C ALA A 61 1.27 6.61 5.35
N SER A 62 0.76 5.38 5.37
CA SER A 62 0.43 4.66 6.61
C SER A 62 1.68 4.34 7.44
N ALA A 63 2.78 3.98 6.79
CA ALA A 63 4.09 3.79 7.43
C ALA A 63 4.62 5.09 8.03
N GLN A 64 4.42 6.24 7.37
CA GLN A 64 4.80 7.54 7.91
C GLN A 64 3.98 7.90 9.18
N VAL A 65 2.70 7.51 9.24
CA VAL A 65 1.87 7.67 10.45
C VAL A 65 2.42 6.83 11.60
N VAL A 66 2.76 5.56 11.34
CA VAL A 66 3.39 4.67 12.33
C VAL A 66 4.72 5.25 12.82
N LYS A 67 5.57 5.72 11.90
CA LYS A 67 6.86 6.32 12.23
C LYS A 67 6.72 7.57 13.10
N THR A 68 5.81 8.48 12.72
CA THR A 68 5.54 9.69 13.51
C THR A 68 5.00 9.34 14.90
N ALA A 69 4.15 8.30 14.99
CA ALA A 69 3.67 7.81 16.28
C ALA A 69 4.80 7.25 17.16
N ASP A 70 5.77 6.56 16.57
CA ASP A 70 6.95 6.05 17.27
C ASP A 70 7.90 7.17 17.71
N GLU A 71 8.19 8.14 16.84
CA GLU A 71 9.02 9.32 17.16
C GLU A 71 8.37 10.19 18.26
N THR A 72 7.06 10.38 18.23
CA THR A 72 6.33 11.09 19.31
C THR A 72 6.36 10.31 20.62
N LEU A 73 6.31 8.97 20.59
CA LEU A 73 6.45 8.15 21.78
C LEU A 73 7.88 8.22 22.34
N GLY A 74 8.89 8.12 21.47
CA GLY A 74 10.30 8.22 21.82
C GLY A 74 10.66 9.57 22.44
N THR A 75 10.17 10.67 21.87
CA THR A 75 10.36 12.02 22.44
C THR A 75 9.66 12.18 23.80
N LEU A 76 8.47 11.59 23.99
CA LEU A 76 7.79 11.58 25.29
C LEU A 76 8.52 10.74 26.36
N LEU A 77 9.20 9.67 25.94
CA LEU A 77 10.06 8.87 26.82
C LEU A 77 11.33 9.64 27.21
N ASP A 78 11.97 10.32 26.25
CA ASP A 78 13.19 11.09 26.46
C ASP A 78 12.97 12.28 27.41
N ILE A 79 11.82 12.97 27.32
CA ILE A 79 11.48 14.08 28.24
C ILE A 79 11.28 13.61 29.70
N LYS A 80 10.95 12.32 29.92
CA LYS A 80 10.70 11.77 31.26
C LYS A 80 11.94 11.12 31.91
N ALA A 81 13.00 10.90 31.15
CA ALA A 81 14.27 10.34 31.63
C ALA A 81 15.16 11.42 32.25
#